data_AF-A0A924QFV1-F1
#
_entry.id   AF-A0A924QFV1-F1
#
_cell.length_a   1.000
_cell.length_b   1.000
_cell.length_c   1.000
_cell.angle_alpha   90.00
_cell.angle_beta   90.00
_cell.angle_gamma   90.00
#
_symmetry.space_group_name_H-M   'P 1'
#
loop_
_entity.id
_entity.type
_entity.pdbx_description
1 polymer ?
#
loop_
_entity_poly.entity_id
_entity_poly.type
_entity_poly.pdbx_seq_one_letter_code
_entity_poly.pdbx_strand_id
1 'polypeptide(L)'
;MLRVLLTVGLRLAILGVVAWWAWRAWGASGLVPLCLLAAVLLPHPVLDLSAELWRALRLAVWAPVEGRHFSYRGHSVRVITDADHRRWIDLRDVRKILGFTASNTSLSITYGDGYRLLGPGASAHLCDEALLTHLRTEPGAEA
;
A
#
# COMPACT_ATOMS: atom_id res chain seq x y z
N MET A 1 -4.27 -5.38 -11.74
CA MET A 1 -4.34 -6.86 -11.67
C MET A 1 -5.22 -7.49 -12.74
N LEU A 2 -6.54 -7.23 -12.82
CA LEU A 2 -7.45 -7.93 -13.76
C LEU A 2 -7.02 -7.82 -15.24
N ARG A 3 -6.66 -6.62 -15.72
CA ARG A 3 -6.18 -6.41 -17.11
C ARG A 3 -4.90 -7.19 -17.44
N VAL A 4 -3.96 -7.24 -16.49
CA VAL A 4 -2.70 -7.98 -16.65
C VAL A 4 -2.97 -9.49 -16.69
N LEU A 5 -3.80 -10.00 -15.78
CA LEU A 5 -4.25 -11.40 -15.77
C LEU A 5 -4.96 -11.79 -17.07
N LEU A 6 -5.82 -10.91 -17.59
CA LEU A 6 -6.56 -11.15 -18.84
C LEU A 6 -5.61 -11.20 -20.05
N THR A 7 -4.60 -10.33 -20.07
CA THR A 7 -3.63 -10.27 -21.16
C THR A 7 -2.67 -11.46 -21.14
N VAL A 8 -2.22 -11.88 -19.96
CA VAL A 8 -1.40 -13.07 -19.77
C VAL A 8 -2.20 -14.34 -20.08
N GLY A 9 -3.42 -14.44 -19.56
CA GLY A 9 -4.32 -15.58 -19.81
C GLY A 9 -4.65 -15.73 -21.29
N LEU A 10 -4.93 -14.64 -22.00
CA LEU A 10 -5.18 -14.65 -23.45
C LEU A 10 -3.96 -15.14 -24.23
N ARG A 11 -2.75 -14.67 -23.89
CA ARG A 11 -1.51 -15.08 -24.56
C ARG A 11 -1.17 -16.55 -24.30
N LEU A 12 -1.37 -17.03 -23.08
CA LEU A 12 -1.22 -18.45 -22.73
C LEU A 12 -2.25 -19.33 -23.45
N ALA A 13 -3.50 -18.87 -23.57
CA ALA A 13 -4.53 -19.57 -24.32
C ALA A 13 -4.17 -19.68 -25.81
N ILE A 14 -3.69 -18.59 -26.43
CA ILE A 14 -3.22 -18.59 -27.83
C ILE A 14 -2.05 -19.55 -28.00
N LEU A 15 -1.07 -19.53 -27.10
CA LEU A 15 0.07 -20.46 -27.10
C LEU A 15 -0.38 -21.92 -26.98
N GLY A 16 -1.32 -22.21 -26.09
CA GLY A 16 -1.89 -23.54 -25.91
C GLY A 16 -2.62 -24.03 -27.16
N VAL A 17 -3.40 -23.17 -27.81
CA VAL A 17 -4.10 -23.49 -29.06
C VAL A 17 -3.12 -23.74 -30.20
N VAL A 18 -2.10 -22.89 -30.37
CA VAL A 18 -1.06 -23.05 -31.40
C VAL A 18 -0.25 -24.34 -31.15
N ALA A 19 0.08 -24.63 -29.88
CA ALA A 19 0.77 -25.85 -29.49
C ALA A 19 -0.04 -27.11 -29.76
N TRP A 20 -1.32 -27.10 -29.40
CA TRP A 20 -2.23 -28.21 -29.67
C TRP A 20 -2.39 -28.44 -31.17
N TRP A 21 -2.53 -27.37 -31.96
CA TRP A 21 -2.67 -27.44 -33.41
C TRP A 21 -1.39 -27.95 -34.09
N ALA A 22 -0.22 -27.47 -33.68
CA ALA A 22 1.08 -27.92 -34.18
C ALA A 22 1.33 -29.41 -33.87
N TRP A 23 0.99 -29.86 -32.65
CA TRP A 23 1.05 -31.26 -32.26
C TRP A 23 0.11 -32.13 -33.10
N ARG A 24 -1.12 -31.65 -33.33
CA ARG A 24 -2.15 -32.35 -34.11
C ARG A 24 -1.75 -32.50 -35.59
N ALA A 25 -1.08 -31.51 -36.16
CA ALA A 25 -0.73 -31.48 -37.58
C ALA A 25 0.56 -32.27 -37.89
N TRP A 26 1.60 -32.17 -37.06
CA TRP A 26 2.95 -32.68 -37.37
C TRP A 26 3.51 -33.72 -36.38
N GLY A 27 2.76 -34.10 -35.34
CA GLY A 27 3.22 -35.04 -34.32
C GLY A 27 4.45 -34.51 -33.55
N ALA A 28 5.29 -35.41 -33.04
CA ALA A 28 6.46 -35.06 -32.20
C ALA A 28 7.49 -34.16 -32.91
N SER A 29 7.58 -34.21 -34.26
CA SER A 29 8.48 -33.39 -35.06
C SER A 29 8.13 -31.89 -35.02
N GLY A 30 6.87 -31.55 -34.68
CA GLY A 30 6.42 -30.18 -34.49
C GLY A 30 6.89 -29.50 -33.20
N LEU A 31 7.54 -30.23 -32.28
CA LEU A 31 7.99 -29.70 -31.00
C LEU A 31 9.16 -28.72 -31.10
N VAL A 32 10.06 -28.92 -32.08
CA VAL A 32 11.26 -28.07 -32.25
C VAL A 32 10.89 -26.61 -32.57
N PRO A 33 10.02 -26.32 -33.58
CA PRO A 33 9.58 -24.95 -33.82
C PRO A 33 8.71 -24.41 -32.67
N LEU A 34 8.00 -25.27 -31.94
CA LEU A 34 7.20 -24.87 -30.79
C LEU A 34 8.08 -24.38 -29.63
N CYS A 35 9.21 -25.03 -29.36
CA CYS A 35 10.18 -24.58 -28.36
C CYS A 35 10.80 -23.24 -28.73
N LEU A 36 11.15 -23.02 -30.02
CA LEU A 36 11.66 -21.73 -30.50
C LEU A 36 10.61 -20.62 -30.36
N LEU A 37 9.36 -20.91 -30.74
CA LEU A 37 8.27 -19.96 -30.65
C LEU A 37 7.94 -19.63 -29.19
N ALA A 38 7.94 -20.63 -28.30
CA ALA A 38 7.80 -20.44 -26.86
C ALA A 38 8.94 -19.58 -26.29
N ALA A 39 10.19 -19.83 -26.68
CA ALA A 39 11.35 -19.06 -26.22
C ALA A 39 11.29 -17.57 -26.60
N VAL A 40 10.66 -17.24 -27.74
CA VAL A 40 10.48 -15.85 -28.20
C VAL A 40 9.24 -15.19 -27.60
N LEU A 41 8.14 -15.95 -27.41
CA LEU A 41 6.86 -15.37 -26.99
C LEU A 41 6.64 -15.31 -25.47
N LEU A 42 7.25 -16.22 -24.69
CA LEU A 42 7.10 -16.25 -23.22
C LEU A 42 7.91 -15.23 -22.41
N PRO A 43 9.08 -14.69 -22.83
CA PRO A 43 9.90 -13.90 -21.91
C PRO A 43 9.20 -12.62 -21.47
N HIS A 44 8.55 -11.92 -22.39
CA HIS A 44 7.81 -10.70 -22.06
C HIS A 44 6.68 -10.88 -21.02
N PRO A 45 5.72 -11.80 -21.20
CA PRO A 45 4.65 -11.98 -20.21
C PRO A 45 5.15 -12.50 -18.87
N VAL A 46 6.21 -13.33 -18.84
CA VAL A 46 6.81 -13.81 -17.61
C VAL A 46 7.49 -12.66 -16.85
N LEU A 47 8.21 -11.79 -17.57
CA LEU A 47 8.85 -10.61 -16.99
C LEU A 47 7.80 -9.62 -16.46
N ASP A 48 6.76 -9.32 -17.22
CA ASP A 48 5.68 -8.43 -16.79
C ASP A 48 4.96 -8.95 -15.54
N LEU A 49 4.68 -10.26 -15.49
CA LEU A 49 4.03 -10.89 -14.33
C LEU A 49 4.96 -10.89 -13.12
N SER A 50 6.25 -11.14 -13.31
CA SER A 50 7.24 -11.08 -12.22
C SER A 50 7.39 -9.67 -11.65
N ALA A 51 7.37 -8.64 -12.50
CA ALA A 51 7.45 -7.25 -12.08
C ALA A 51 6.21 -6.83 -11.28
N GLU A 52 5.02 -7.22 -11.73
CA GLU A 52 3.76 -6.93 -11.03
C GLU A 52 3.65 -7.70 -9.71
N LEU A 53 4.09 -8.97 -9.70
CA LEU A 53 4.16 -9.76 -8.47
C LEU A 53 5.13 -9.15 -7.48
N TRP A 54 6.30 -8.71 -7.93
CA TRP A 54 7.28 -8.02 -7.09
C TRP A 54 6.75 -6.71 -6.51
N ARG A 55 6.02 -5.92 -7.30
CA ARG A 55 5.35 -4.71 -6.81
C ARG A 55 4.28 -5.04 -5.77
N ALA A 56 3.44 -6.03 -6.03
CA ALA A 56 2.41 -6.48 -5.09
C ALA A 56 3.03 -7.02 -3.79
N LEU A 57 4.12 -7.79 -3.89
CA LEU A 57 4.84 -8.31 -2.74
C LEU A 57 5.47 -7.17 -1.93
N ARG A 58 6.12 -6.22 -2.60
CA ARG A 58 6.72 -5.04 -1.97
C ARG A 58 5.67 -4.20 -1.25
N LEU A 59 4.53 -3.96 -1.90
CA LEU A 59 3.41 -3.27 -1.27
C LEU A 59 2.84 -4.05 -0.09
N ALA A 60 2.72 -5.38 -0.16
CA ALA A 60 2.21 -6.19 0.95
C ALA A 60 3.19 -6.27 2.13
N VAL A 61 4.48 -6.39 1.85
CA VAL A 61 5.55 -6.49 2.85
C VAL A 61 5.84 -5.13 3.48
N TRP A 62 5.76 -4.05 2.71
CA TRP A 62 5.99 -2.69 3.20
C TRP A 62 4.73 -1.97 3.64
N ALA A 63 3.51 -2.39 3.27
CA ALA A 63 2.27 -1.85 3.84
C ALA A 63 2.26 -1.76 5.39
N PRO A 64 2.76 -2.74 6.16
CA PRO A 64 2.85 -2.62 7.61
C PRO A 64 3.98 -1.67 8.08
N VAL A 65 4.93 -1.31 7.22
CA VAL A 65 6.11 -0.48 7.54
C VAL A 65 5.92 0.96 7.07
N GLU A 66 5.31 1.20 5.91
CA GLU A 66 5.17 2.47 5.19
C GLU A 66 4.21 3.49 5.84
N GLY A 67 3.73 3.20 7.05
CA GLY A 67 2.88 4.11 7.83
C GLY A 67 3.06 4.06 9.34
N ARG A 68 3.86 3.15 9.89
CA ARG A 68 3.92 2.92 11.36
C ARG A 68 5.10 3.55 12.08
N HIS A 69 6.11 4.06 11.35
CA HIS A 69 7.29 4.65 11.97
C HIS A 69 7.61 6.03 11.38
N PHE A 70 6.87 7.03 11.85
CA PHE A 70 7.32 8.42 11.73
C PHE A 70 8.20 8.73 12.93
N SER A 71 9.35 9.36 12.75
CA SER A 71 10.21 9.80 13.84
C SER A 71 10.46 11.29 13.73
N TYR A 72 10.20 12.05 14.79
CA TYR A 72 10.43 13.49 14.84
C TYR A 72 11.17 13.84 16.13
N ARG A 73 12.27 14.60 16.03
CA ARG A 73 13.18 14.94 17.14
C ARG A 73 13.50 13.73 18.06
N GLY A 74 13.79 12.57 17.46
CA GLY A 74 14.12 11.34 18.20
C GLY A 74 12.94 10.59 18.85
N HIS A 75 11.71 11.07 18.68
CA HIS A 75 10.50 10.44 19.21
C HIS A 75 9.74 9.73 18.09
N SER A 76 9.33 8.48 18.34
CA SER A 76 8.46 7.73 17.42
C SER A 76 7.03 8.26 17.51
N VAL A 77 6.43 8.56 16.38
CA VAL A 77 5.04 8.97 16.20
C VAL A 77 4.30 7.86 15.48
N ARG A 78 3.26 7.34 16.12
CA ARG A 78 2.35 6.38 15.51
C ARG A 78 1.33 7.10 14.63
N VAL A 79 1.29 6.73 13.36
CA VAL A 79 0.29 7.20 12.38
C VAL A 79 -0.49 6.01 11.85
N ILE A 80 -1.79 6.17 11.69
CA ILE A 80 -2.70 5.17 11.14
C ILE A 80 -3.44 5.83 9.98
N THR A 81 -3.38 5.23 8.81
CA THR A 81 -4.16 5.70 7.65
C THR A 81 -5.45 4.90 7.55
N ASP A 82 -6.59 5.59 7.47
CA ASP A 82 -7.92 4.97 7.33
C ASP A 82 -8.25 4.70 5.84
N ALA A 83 -9.33 3.96 5.57
CA ALA A 83 -9.80 3.64 4.22
C ALA A 83 -10.06 4.89 3.35
N ASP A 84 -10.49 5.98 4.00
CA ASP A 84 -10.71 7.30 3.39
C ASP A 84 -9.41 8.10 3.14
N HIS A 85 -8.24 7.46 3.25
CA HIS A 85 -6.91 8.07 3.12
C HIS A 85 -6.61 9.20 4.15
N ARG A 86 -7.42 9.32 5.20
CA ARG A 86 -7.18 10.23 6.32
C ARG A 86 -6.11 9.67 7.24
N ARG A 87 -5.19 10.52 7.70
CA ARG A 87 -4.09 10.15 8.59
C ARG A 87 -4.44 10.52 10.02
N TRP A 88 -4.41 9.52 10.89
CA TRP A 88 -4.72 9.62 12.31
C TRP A 88 -3.43 9.49 13.11
N ILE A 89 -3.13 10.49 13.93
CA ILE A 89 -1.88 10.61 14.68
C ILE A 89 -2.17 10.41 16.17
N ASP A 90 -1.40 9.57 16.86
CA ASP A 90 -1.58 9.32 18.30
C ASP A 90 -1.24 10.55 19.13
N LEU A 91 -2.21 11.08 19.87
CA LEU A 91 -2.05 12.28 20.70
C LEU A 91 -1.03 12.09 21.82
N ARG A 92 -0.79 10.85 22.28
CA ARG A 92 0.23 10.58 23.33
C ARG A 92 1.63 10.90 22.83
N ASP A 93 1.94 10.56 21.58
CA ASP A 93 3.25 10.81 20.99
C ASP A 93 3.41 12.30 20.66
N VAL A 94 2.35 12.96 20.17
CA VAL A 94 2.36 14.40 19.92
C VAL A 94 2.59 15.20 21.22
N ARG A 95 1.95 14.81 22.34
CA ARG A 95 2.17 15.46 23.65
C ARG A 95 3.60 15.31 24.17
N LYS A 96 4.27 14.19 23.91
CA LYS A 96 5.68 14.02 24.29
C LYS A 96 6.60 14.96 23.52
N ILE A 97 6.27 15.23 22.26
CA ILE A 97 7.10 16.05 21.37
C ILE A 97 6.88 17.54 21.62
N LEU A 98 5.62 17.96 21.68
CA LEU A 98 5.25 19.37 21.70
C LEU A 98 4.89 19.88 23.10
N GLY A 99 4.72 18.99 24.08
CA GLY A 99 4.42 19.36 25.46
C GLY A 99 3.05 20.00 25.67
N PHE A 100 2.18 20.01 24.67
CA PHE A 100 0.90 20.71 24.77
C PHE A 100 -0.10 20.00 25.70
N THR A 101 -0.85 20.80 26.47
CA THR A 101 -1.64 20.35 27.64
C THR A 101 -3.14 20.25 27.34
N ALA A 102 -3.57 20.38 26.08
CA ALA A 102 -4.98 20.31 25.74
C ALA A 102 -5.55 18.93 26.11
N SER A 103 -6.66 18.91 26.87
CA SER A 103 -7.31 17.67 27.31
C SER A 103 -7.95 16.91 26.14
N ASN A 104 -8.06 15.58 26.25
CA ASN A 104 -8.76 14.78 25.22
C ASN A 104 -10.22 15.25 25.04
N THR A 105 -10.87 15.66 26.13
CA THR A 105 -12.24 16.14 26.12
C THR A 105 -12.38 17.45 25.35
N SER A 106 -11.49 18.43 25.58
CA SER A 106 -11.50 19.68 24.82
C SER A 106 -11.25 19.44 23.33
N LEU A 107 -10.30 18.57 22.98
CA LEU A 107 -10.02 18.25 21.58
C LEU A 107 -11.19 17.54 20.89
N SER A 108 -11.90 16.65 21.59
CA SER A 108 -13.10 16.00 21.06
C SER A 108 -14.27 16.95 20.81
N ILE A 109 -14.39 18.01 21.62
CA ILE A 109 -15.43 19.05 21.46
C ILE A 109 -15.06 20.02 20.34
N THR A 110 -13.80 20.44 20.27
CA THR A 110 -13.32 21.40 19.27
C THR A 110 -13.20 20.79 17.87
N TYR A 111 -12.77 19.53 17.77
CA TYR A 111 -12.49 18.85 16.50
C TYR A 111 -13.28 17.54 16.38
N GLY A 112 -14.62 17.61 16.49
CA GLY A 112 -15.51 16.45 16.51
C GLY A 112 -15.21 15.39 15.43
N ASP A 113 -15.21 15.79 14.15
CA ASP A 113 -14.89 14.89 13.02
C ASP A 113 -13.39 14.55 12.89
N GLY A 114 -12.54 15.34 13.55
CA GLY A 114 -11.09 15.19 13.52
C GLY A 114 -10.54 14.34 14.67
N TYR A 115 -11.37 13.92 15.62
CA TYR A 115 -10.96 13.15 16.80
C TYR A 115 -11.58 11.74 16.78
N ARG A 116 -10.76 10.71 16.94
CA ARG A 116 -11.24 9.32 16.97
C ARG A 116 -10.43 8.47 17.95
N LEU A 117 -11.13 7.58 18.64
CA LEU A 117 -10.51 6.53 19.45
C LEU A 117 -10.26 5.32 18.55
N LEU A 118 -8.99 4.94 18.36
CA LEU A 118 -8.59 3.86 17.47
C LEU A 118 -7.70 2.84 18.21
N GLY A 119 -7.80 1.58 17.81
CA GLY A 119 -6.95 0.48 18.31
C GLY A 119 -7.41 -0.19 19.61
N PRO A 120 -6.76 -1.31 19.98
CA PRO A 120 -7.06 -2.05 21.21
C PRO A 120 -6.60 -1.23 22.42
N GLY A 121 -7.56 -0.63 23.11
CA GLY A 121 -7.31 0.27 24.25
C GLY A 121 -7.77 1.72 24.03
N ALA A 122 -8.51 2.00 22.95
CA ALA A 122 -9.12 3.30 22.70
C ALA A 122 -8.12 4.46 22.83
N SER A 123 -6.97 4.38 22.15
CA SER A 123 -6.04 5.50 22.15
C SER A 123 -6.61 6.65 21.30
N ALA A 124 -6.50 7.85 21.86
CA ALA A 124 -6.99 9.07 21.26
C ALA A 124 -6.10 9.49 20.10
N HIS A 125 -6.67 9.52 18.90
CA HIS A 125 -6.00 9.98 17.69
C HIS A 125 -6.68 11.24 17.16
N LEU A 126 -5.87 12.10 16.55
CA LEU A 126 -6.33 13.31 15.89
C LEU A 126 -5.94 13.23 14.41
N CYS A 127 -6.85 13.67 13.53
CA CYS A 127 -6.57 13.78 12.11
C CYS A 127 -5.48 14.83 11.87
N ASP A 128 -4.64 14.60 10.87
CA ASP A 128 -3.58 15.53 10.44
C ASP A 128 -4.05 16.98 10.26
N GLU A 129 -5.14 17.22 9.53
CA GLU A 129 -5.67 18.57 9.30
C GLU A 129 -6.13 19.26 10.60
N ALA A 130 -6.78 18.51 11.49
CA ALA A 130 -7.22 19.01 12.79
C ALA A 130 -6.03 19.32 13.71
N LEU A 131 -5.00 18.46 13.67
CA LEU A 131 -3.75 18.68 14.41
C LEU A 131 -3.02 19.92 13.92
N LEU A 132 -2.85 20.09 12.60
CA LEU A 132 -2.19 21.26 12.02
C LEU A 132 -2.95 22.55 12.36
N THR A 133 -4.28 22.51 12.33
CA THR A 133 -5.12 23.65 12.70
C THR A 133 -4.94 24.03 14.17
N HIS A 134 -4.87 23.02 15.05
CA HIS A 134 -4.63 23.24 16.47
C HIS A 134 -3.24 23.84 16.73
N LEU A 135 -2.20 23.27 16.11
CA LEU A 135 -0.81 23.73 16.26
C LEU A 135 -0.57 25.13 15.72
N ARG A 136 -1.31 25.56 14.69
CA ARG A 136 -1.29 26.96 14.22
C ARG A 136 -1.91 27.94 15.21
N THR A 137 -2.80 27.45 16.06
CA THR A 137 -3.53 28.28 17.03
C THR A 137 -2.78 28.37 18.35
N GLU A 138 -1.98 27.36 18.71
CA GLU A 138 -1.14 27.41 19.90
C GLU A 138 0.19 28.17 19.65
N PRO A 139 0.50 29.22 20.42
CA PRO A 139 1.68 30.07 20.23
C PRO A 139 3.01 29.46 20.71
N GLY A 140 3.09 28.13 20.92
CA GLY A 140 4.23 27.45 21.54
C GLY A 140 5.16 26.69 20.59
N ALA A 141 4.94 26.72 19.28
CA ALA A 141 5.67 25.89 18.30
C ALA A 141 7.03 26.46 17.85
N GLU A 142 7.49 27.57 18.44
CA GLU A 142 8.84 28.13 18.22
C GLU A 142 9.67 28.02 19.50
N ALA A 143 10.28 26.84 19.72
CA ALA A 143 11.39 26.64 20.66
C ALA A 143 12.35 25.50 20.21
#